data_AF-A0A6N8U8K9-F1
#
_entry.id   AF-A0A6N8U8K9-F1
#
_cell.length_a   1.000
_cell.length_b   1.000
_cell.length_c   1.000
_cell.angle_alpha   90.00
_cell.angle_beta   90.00
_cell.angle_gamma   90.00
#
_symmetry.space_group_name_H-M   'P 1'
#
loop_
_entity.id
_entity.type
_entity.pdbx_description
1 polymer ?
#
loop_
_entity_poly.entity_id
_entity_poly.type
_entity_poly.pdbx_seq_one_letter_code
_entity_poly.pdbx_strand_id
1 'polypeptide(L)'
;MRKERISPSISYLIELAVAILFFAAAAVICVNIFYQANQRSIESEERSAALEAAQSMAEQAIASKDRVPVGTWNANAKWQPTDIRSEYRISIRERAADKKLFTYELQMRKSGKSILTLEFTVLCEGGVS
;
A
#
# COMPACT_ATOMS: atom_id res chain seq x y z
N MET A 1 -58.10 11.01 33.65
CA MET A 1 -56.72 11.08 33.13
C MET A 1 -56.58 12.34 32.28
N ARG A 2 -55.81 13.33 32.74
CA ARG A 2 -55.56 14.58 31.99
C ARG A 2 -54.56 14.26 30.89
N LYS A 3 -54.98 14.32 29.62
CA LYS A 3 -54.08 14.22 28.47
C LYS A 3 -53.35 15.55 28.37
N GLU A 4 -52.10 15.62 28.84
CA GLU A 4 -51.29 16.82 28.63
C GLU A 4 -51.08 17.00 27.12
N ARG A 5 -51.69 18.04 26.56
CA ARG A 5 -51.47 18.42 25.16
C ARG A 5 -50.10 19.08 25.10
N ILE A 6 -49.14 18.41 24.47
CA ILE A 6 -47.83 18.95 24.14
C ILE A 6 -48.06 20.26 23.38
N SER A 7 -47.44 21.36 23.84
CA SER A 7 -47.58 22.65 23.20
C SER A 7 -46.91 22.61 21.81
N PRO A 8 -47.43 23.33 20.80
CA PRO A 8 -46.89 23.31 19.44
C PRO A 8 -45.40 23.71 19.39
N SER A 9 -44.95 24.56 20.31
CA SER A 9 -43.56 24.96 20.48
C SER A 9 -42.65 23.79 20.92
N ILE A 10 -43.14 22.91 21.79
CA ILE A 10 -42.40 21.71 22.23
C ILE A 10 -42.31 20.69 21.08
N SER A 11 -43.38 20.51 20.30
CA SER A 11 -43.35 19.65 19.12
C SER A 11 -42.33 20.12 18.08
N TYR A 12 -42.28 21.43 17.80
CA TYR A 12 -41.30 22.02 16.89
C TYR A 12 -39.85 21.84 17.41
N LEU A 13 -39.63 22.03 18.71
CA LEU A 13 -38.31 21.80 19.32
C LEU A 13 -37.85 20.35 19.19
N ILE A 14 -38.75 19.39 19.39
CA ILE A 14 -38.44 17.96 19.20
C ILE A 14 -38.11 17.66 17.74
N GLU A 15 -38.90 18.19 16.80
CA GLU A 15 -38.66 18.02 15.36
C GLU A 15 -37.30 18.58 14.94
N LEU A 16 -36.96 19.80 15.38
CA LEU A 16 -35.67 20.42 15.12
C LEU A 16 -34.52 19.60 15.75
N ALA A 17 -34.70 19.11 16.98
CA ALA A 17 -33.69 18.28 17.65
C ALA A 17 -33.45 16.95 16.90
N VAL A 18 -34.50 16.30 16.41
CA VAL A 18 -34.39 15.07 15.61
C VAL A 18 -33.71 15.35 14.27
N ALA A 19 -34.06 16.46 13.60
CA ALA A 19 -33.40 16.85 12.36
C ALA A 19 -31.90 17.10 12.57
N ILE A 20 -31.53 17.84 13.62
CA ILE A 20 -30.12 18.08 13.98
C ILE A 20 -29.38 16.76 14.26
N LEU A 21 -29.98 15.85 15.01
CA LEU A 21 -29.40 14.54 15.31
C LEU A 21 -29.18 13.71 14.04
N PHE A 22 -30.15 13.72 13.12
CA PHE A 22 -30.04 13.03 11.84
C PHE A 22 -28.88 13.59 10.99
N PHE A 23 -28.79 14.92 10.86
CA PHE A 23 -27.70 15.56 10.13
C PHE A 23 -26.34 15.33 10.80
N ALA A 24 -26.27 15.35 12.14
CA ALA A 24 -25.06 15.05 12.87
C ALA A 24 -24.58 13.61 12.63
N ALA A 25 -25.49 12.62 12.67
CA ALA A 25 -25.17 11.23 12.38
C ALA A 25 -24.69 11.05 10.93
N ALA A 26 -25.38 11.66 9.96
CA ALA A 26 -24.99 11.62 8.56
C ALA A 26 -23.59 12.24 8.34
N ALA A 27 -23.30 13.39 8.98
CA ALA A 27 -22.00 14.04 8.88
C ALA A 27 -20.86 13.15 9.39
N VAL A 28 -21.05 12.49 10.53
CA VAL A 28 -20.05 11.54 11.08
C VAL A 28 -19.79 10.39 10.12
N ILE A 29 -20.84 9.82 9.52
CA ILE A 29 -20.71 8.72 8.54
C ILE A 29 -19.92 9.20 7.32
N CYS A 30 -20.26 10.37 6.77
CA CYS A 30 -19.57 10.94 5.62
C CYS A 30 -18.07 11.14 5.89
N VAL A 31 -17.73 11.77 7.03
CA VAL A 31 -16.33 12.01 7.41
C VAL A 31 -15.58 10.68 7.56
N ASN A 32 -16.20 9.66 8.15
CA ASN A 32 -15.59 8.35 8.31
C ASN A 32 -15.30 7.68 6.95
N ILE A 33 -16.24 7.78 5.99
CA ILE A 33 -16.03 7.24 4.64
C ILE A 33 -14.86 7.95 3.96
N PHE A 34 -14.80 9.29 4.00
CA PHE A 34 -13.70 10.04 3.41
C PHE A 34 -12.35 9.72 4.07
N TYR A 35 -12.33 9.57 5.40
CA TYR A 35 -11.13 9.18 6.12
C TYR A 35 -10.63 7.81 5.66
N GLN A 36 -11.51 6.80 5.60
CA GLN A 36 -11.14 5.47 5.13
C GLN A 36 -10.70 5.45 3.67
N ALA A 37 -11.38 6.22 2.81
CA ALA A 37 -11.01 6.36 1.40
C ALA A 37 -9.62 6.98 1.25
N ASN A 38 -9.30 8.02 2.04
CA ASN A 38 -7.98 8.64 2.03
C ASN A 38 -6.87 7.67 2.48
N GLN A 39 -7.11 6.90 3.55
CA GLN A 39 -6.17 5.88 4.00
C GLN A 39 -5.91 4.84 2.91
N ARG A 40 -6.96 4.35 2.24
CA ARG A 40 -6.83 3.42 1.11
C ARG A 40 -6.11 4.04 -0.09
N SER A 41 -6.32 5.32 -0.36
CA SER A 41 -5.60 6.03 -1.44
C SER A 41 -4.11 6.05 -1.16
N ILE A 42 -3.70 6.41 0.05
CA ILE A 42 -2.29 6.44 0.45
C ILE A 42 -1.66 5.04 0.35
N GLU A 43 -2.33 4.02 0.87
CA GLU A 43 -1.85 2.64 0.75
C GLU A 43 -1.74 2.17 -0.71
N SER A 44 -2.69 2.58 -1.55
CA SER A 44 -2.69 2.26 -2.98
C SER A 44 -1.56 2.98 -3.71
N GLU A 45 -1.34 4.25 -3.46
CA GLU A 45 -0.25 5.03 -4.05
C GLU A 45 1.12 4.44 -3.67
N GLU A 46 1.31 4.09 -2.39
CA GLU A 46 2.55 3.44 -1.94
C GLU A 46 2.77 2.09 -2.63
N ARG A 47 1.71 1.29 -2.78
CA ARG A 47 1.80 0.00 -3.46
C ARG A 47 2.05 0.13 -4.96
N SER A 48 1.43 1.10 -5.62
CA SER A 48 1.67 1.39 -7.04
C SER A 48 3.11 1.83 -7.27
N ALA A 49 3.64 2.75 -6.45
CA ALA A 49 5.03 3.17 -6.53
C ALA A 49 6.03 2.01 -6.31
N ALA A 50 5.72 1.11 -5.37
CA ALA A 50 6.50 -0.11 -5.17
C ALA A 50 6.45 -1.04 -6.39
N LEU A 51 5.27 -1.19 -7.00
CA LEU A 51 5.08 -2.03 -8.18
C LEU A 51 5.85 -1.51 -9.39
N GLU A 52 5.76 -0.22 -9.68
CA GLU A 52 6.49 0.41 -10.78
C GLU A 52 8.00 0.26 -10.61
N ALA A 53 8.52 0.51 -9.40
CA ALA A 53 9.94 0.34 -9.10
C ALA A 53 10.35 -1.14 -9.21
N ALA A 54 9.54 -2.06 -8.71
CA ALA A 54 9.81 -3.49 -8.78
C ALA A 54 9.85 -4.01 -10.21
N GLN A 55 8.91 -3.57 -11.05
CA GLN A 55 8.88 -3.89 -12.47
C GLN A 55 10.11 -3.32 -13.17
N SER A 56 10.45 -2.04 -12.93
CA SER A 56 11.64 -1.44 -13.52
C SER A 56 12.93 -2.19 -13.14
N MET A 57 13.06 -2.64 -11.89
CA MET A 57 14.21 -3.46 -11.45
C MET A 57 14.23 -4.83 -12.14
N ALA A 58 13.08 -5.49 -12.25
CA ALA A 58 12.97 -6.78 -12.94
C ALA A 58 13.33 -6.65 -14.43
N GLU A 59 12.82 -5.60 -15.10
CA GLU A 59 13.13 -5.32 -16.50
C GLU A 59 14.61 -5.02 -16.72
N GLN A 60 15.23 -4.23 -15.86
CA GLN A 60 16.68 -3.97 -15.92
C GLN A 60 17.49 -5.24 -15.74
N ALA A 61 17.10 -6.13 -14.82
CA ALA A 61 17.74 -7.42 -14.60
C ALA A 61 17.56 -8.38 -15.79
N ILE A 62 16.38 -8.40 -16.41
CA ILE A 62 16.12 -9.18 -17.62
C ILE A 62 16.96 -8.64 -18.78
N ALA A 63 17.07 -7.32 -18.90
CA ALA A 63 17.83 -6.66 -19.96
C ALA A 63 19.35 -6.85 -19.81
N SER A 64 19.88 -6.86 -18.58
CA SER A 64 21.31 -7.10 -18.35
C SER A 64 21.72 -8.53 -18.68
N LYS A 65 20.79 -9.49 -18.60
CA LYS A 65 21.05 -10.94 -18.77
C LYS A 65 22.17 -11.45 -17.86
N ASP A 66 22.37 -10.79 -16.74
CA ASP A 66 23.34 -11.14 -15.71
C ASP A 66 22.63 -11.70 -14.49
N ARG A 67 23.40 -12.36 -13.60
CA ARG A 67 22.88 -12.74 -12.29
C ARG A 67 22.55 -11.48 -11.49
N VAL A 68 21.39 -11.48 -10.87
CA VAL A 68 20.95 -10.37 -10.01
C VAL A 68 21.65 -10.52 -8.65
N PRO A 69 22.20 -9.44 -8.08
CA PRO A 69 22.73 -9.50 -6.73
C PRO A 69 21.61 -9.90 -5.76
N VAL A 70 21.87 -10.92 -4.94
CA VAL A 70 20.97 -11.40 -3.88
C VAL A 70 21.35 -10.71 -2.58
N GLY A 71 20.36 -10.23 -1.83
CA GLY A 71 20.63 -9.46 -0.63
C GLY A 71 19.46 -8.60 -0.18
N THR A 72 19.70 -7.80 0.86
CA THR A 72 18.75 -6.81 1.37
C THR A 72 19.43 -5.45 1.46
N TRP A 73 18.84 -4.45 0.83
CA TRP A 73 19.32 -3.07 0.81
C TRP A 73 18.28 -2.12 1.41
N ASN A 74 18.76 -1.03 2.02
CA ASN A 74 17.89 0.07 2.40
C ASN A 74 17.51 0.86 1.14
N ALA A 75 16.30 1.41 1.13
CA ALA A 75 15.81 2.23 0.04
C ALA A 75 15.20 3.54 0.56
N ASN A 76 15.14 4.56 -0.29
CA ASN A 76 14.39 5.77 0.03
C ASN A 76 12.88 5.61 -0.29
N ALA A 77 12.09 6.66 -0.07
CA ALA A 77 10.65 6.66 -0.39
C ALA A 77 10.34 6.51 -1.89
N LYS A 78 11.34 6.65 -2.77
CA LYS A 78 11.25 6.42 -4.22
C LYS A 78 11.76 5.03 -4.62
N TRP A 79 11.93 4.11 -3.67
CA TRP A 79 12.45 2.76 -3.88
C TRP A 79 13.83 2.69 -4.54
N GLN A 80 14.65 3.73 -4.35
CA GLN A 80 16.03 3.74 -4.81
C GLN A 80 16.96 3.29 -3.68
N PRO A 81 17.97 2.44 -3.96
CA PRO A 81 18.95 2.01 -2.97
C PRO A 81 19.64 3.20 -2.30
N THR A 82 19.84 3.11 -0.98
CA THR A 82 20.54 4.12 -0.20
C THR A 82 21.34 3.47 0.91
N ASP A 83 22.47 4.08 1.28
CA ASP A 83 23.30 3.63 2.40
C ASP A 83 22.75 4.11 3.74
N ILE A 84 21.81 5.05 3.73
CA ILE A 84 21.19 5.61 4.93
C ILE A 84 20.19 4.60 5.48
N ARG A 85 20.19 4.41 6.81
CA ARG A 85 19.18 3.59 7.48
C ARG A 85 17.80 4.20 7.23
N SER A 86 16.94 3.43 6.56
CA SER A 86 15.58 3.84 6.22
C SER A 86 14.56 2.77 6.59
N GLU A 87 13.29 3.16 6.55
CA GLU A 87 12.17 2.25 6.76
C GLU A 87 11.89 1.35 5.56
N TYR A 88 12.30 1.77 4.37
CA TYR A 88 12.09 1.03 3.13
C TYR A 88 13.25 0.06 2.89
N ARG A 89 12.93 -1.19 2.59
CA ARG A 89 13.91 -2.22 2.28
C ARG A 89 13.52 -2.98 1.04
N ILE A 90 14.51 -3.26 0.22
CA ILE A 90 14.40 -4.09 -0.97
C ILE A 90 15.19 -5.36 -0.68
N SER A 91 14.56 -6.51 -0.85
CA SER A 91 15.21 -7.81 -0.68
C SER A 91 15.04 -8.61 -1.96
N ILE A 92 16.13 -9.12 -2.49
CA ILE A 92 16.12 -10.03 -3.64
C ILE A 92 16.62 -11.37 -3.14
N ARG A 93 15.87 -12.42 -3.42
CA ARG A 93 16.20 -13.82 -3.11
C ARG A 93 16.16 -14.64 -4.37
N GLU A 94 17.15 -15.50 -4.58
CA GLU A 94 17.08 -16.53 -5.61
C GLU A 94 16.17 -17.66 -5.10
N ARG A 95 15.16 -18.03 -5.88
CA ARG A 95 14.22 -19.11 -5.54
C ARG A 95 14.58 -20.41 -6.25
N ALA A 96 14.97 -20.30 -7.51
CA ALA A 96 15.31 -21.45 -8.34
C ALA A 96 16.36 -21.07 -9.37
N ALA A 97 17.18 -22.05 -9.73
CA ALA A 97 18.17 -21.94 -10.79
C ALA A 97 18.11 -23.21 -11.65
N ASP A 98 17.88 -23.04 -12.96
CA ASP A 98 17.95 -24.11 -13.95
C ASP A 98 18.86 -23.69 -15.11
N LYS A 99 20.11 -24.17 -15.08
CA LYS A 99 21.16 -23.87 -16.06
C LYS A 99 21.41 -22.37 -16.21
N LYS A 100 20.70 -21.75 -17.15
CA LYS A 100 20.78 -20.31 -17.48
C LYS A 100 19.56 -19.54 -17.00
N LEU A 101 18.54 -20.20 -16.51
CA LEU A 101 17.29 -19.60 -16.05
C LEU A 101 17.37 -19.42 -14.53
N PHE A 102 17.27 -18.18 -14.05
CA PHE A 102 17.31 -17.87 -12.62
C PHE A 102 16.02 -17.16 -12.22
N THR A 103 15.28 -17.73 -11.28
CA THR A 103 14.06 -17.15 -10.74
C THR A 103 14.37 -16.44 -9.44
N TYR A 104 14.01 -15.15 -9.38
CA TYR A 104 14.20 -14.29 -8.23
C TYR A 104 12.86 -13.85 -7.65
N GLU A 105 12.84 -13.74 -6.33
CA GLU A 105 11.78 -13.11 -5.56
C GLU A 105 12.28 -11.74 -5.09
N LEU A 106 11.62 -10.68 -5.57
CA LEU A 106 11.82 -9.30 -5.16
C LEU A 106 10.76 -8.93 -4.12
N GLN A 107 11.21 -8.55 -2.94
CA GLN A 107 10.35 -8.16 -1.83
C GLN A 107 10.64 -6.73 -1.41
N MET A 108 9.59 -5.91 -1.43
CA MET A 108 9.63 -4.52 -0.99
C MET A 108 8.90 -4.39 0.35
N ARG A 109 9.61 -3.90 1.36
CA ARG A 109 9.11 -3.76 2.73
C ARG A 109 9.21 -2.32 3.19
N LYS A 110 8.25 -1.90 4.01
CA LYS A 110 8.29 -0.64 4.77
C LYS A 110 8.08 -0.96 6.24
N SER A 111 8.98 -0.50 7.10
CA SER A 111 8.92 -0.69 8.56
C SER A 111 8.71 -2.16 8.97
N GLY A 112 9.30 -3.09 8.20
CA GLY A 112 9.20 -4.53 8.43
C GLY A 112 7.97 -5.22 7.80
N LYS A 113 6.95 -4.48 7.36
CA LYS A 113 5.77 -5.02 6.67
C LYS A 113 6.04 -5.15 5.16
N SER A 114 5.67 -6.29 4.58
CA SER A 114 5.73 -6.50 3.13
C SER A 114 4.66 -5.67 2.44
N ILE A 115 5.07 -4.75 1.56
CA ILE A 115 4.17 -3.99 0.69
C ILE A 115 3.91 -4.77 -0.60
N LEU A 116 4.98 -5.33 -1.18
CA LEU A 116 4.93 -6.04 -2.44
C LEU A 116 5.90 -7.21 -2.44
N THR A 117 5.49 -8.28 -3.11
CA THR A 117 6.37 -9.40 -3.46
C THR A 117 6.10 -9.72 -4.92
N LEU A 118 7.16 -9.73 -5.72
CA LEU A 118 7.11 -9.96 -7.16
C LEU A 118 8.15 -11.02 -7.50
N GLU A 119 7.76 -11.94 -8.36
CA GLU A 119 8.65 -12.97 -8.88
C GLU A 119 8.96 -12.67 -10.33
N PHE A 120 10.23 -12.78 -10.69
CA PHE A 120 10.68 -12.61 -12.06
C PHE A 120 11.78 -13.61 -12.37
N THR A 121 11.95 -13.91 -13.64
CA THR A 121 12.93 -14.89 -14.11
C THR A 121 13.83 -14.24 -15.14
N VAL A 122 15.14 -14.44 -14.98
CA VAL A 122 16.18 -13.92 -15.87
C VAL A 122 16.84 -15.08 -16.59
N LEU A 123 17.00 -14.95 -17.90
CA LEU A 123 17.85 -15.82 -18.69
C LEU A 123 19.26 -15.23 -18.72
N CYS A 124 20.17 -15.80 -17.94
CA CYS A 124 21.56 -15.37 -17.87
C CYS A 124 22.37 -15.92 -19.05
N GLU A 125 23.05 -15.07 -19.81
CA GLU A 125 23.87 -15.50 -20.95
C GLU A 125 25.26 -15.98 -20.51
N GLY A 126 25.78 -15.45 -19.39
CA GLY A 126 27.00 -15.88 -18.73
C GLY A 126 26.85 -17.23 -18.03
N GLY A 127 27.25 -18.30 -18.71
CA GLY A 127 27.60 -19.54 -18.03
C GLY A 127 28.80 -19.32 -17.12
N VAL A 128 28.83 -20.07 -16.03
CA VAL A 128 30.01 -20.26 -15.18
C VAL A 128 31.24 -20.45 -16.07
N SER A 129 32.20 -19.53 -15.97
CA SER A 129 33.61 -19.78 -16.27
C SER A 129 34.21 -20.67 -15.19
#